data_AF-A0A521T0K3-F1
#
_entry.id   AF-A0A521T0K3-F1
#
_cell.length_a   1.000
_cell.length_b   1.000
_cell.length_c   1.000
_cell.angle_alpha   90.00
_cell.angle_beta   90.00
_cell.angle_gamma   90.00
#
_symmetry.space_group_name_H-M   'P 1'
#
loop_
_entity.id
_entity.type
_entity.pdbx_description
1 polymer ?
#
loop_
_entity_poly.entity_id
_entity_poly.type
_entity_poly.pdbx_seq_one_letter_code
_entity_poly.pdbx_strand_id
1 'polypeptide(L)' 'MRRASLLIEHLDQLYTVAGPGPRAGRRQGDITATGDGAVACDANGVILAAGTTADVHASVDTDDRTIIVNGFRPRGS' A
#
# COMPACT_ATOMS: atom_id res chain seq x y z
N MET A 1 1.50 6.01 -16.46
CA MET A 1 2.23 5.79 -15.20
C MET A 1 3.19 4.61 -15.35
N ARG A 2 3.77 4.07 -14.27
CA ARG A 2 4.44 2.76 -14.28
C ARG A 2 3.37 1.68 -14.09
N ARG A 3 3.49 0.53 -14.77
CA ARG A 3 2.52 -0.58 -14.71
C ARG A 3 2.79 -1.49 -13.52
N ALA A 4 1.78 -1.78 -12.72
CA ALA A 4 1.85 -2.78 -11.64
C ALA A 4 1.62 -4.20 -12.16
N SER A 5 2.37 -5.18 -11.66
CA SER A 5 2.06 -6.60 -11.83
C SER A 5 1.28 -7.19 -10.66
N LEU A 6 1.41 -6.58 -9.47
CA LEU A 6 0.65 -6.92 -8.27
C LEU A 6 0.18 -5.63 -7.59
N LEU A 7 -1.09 -5.61 -7.21
CA LEU A 7 -1.71 -4.60 -6.36
C LEU A 7 -2.42 -5.31 -5.20
N ILE A 8 -2.06 -4.97 -3.98
CA ILE A 8 -2.81 -5.35 -2.78
C ILE A 8 -3.56 -4.11 -2.31
N GLU A 9 -4.88 -4.19 -2.23
CA GLU A 9 -5.76 -3.04 -1.93
C GLU A 9 -6.69 -3.33 -0.75
N HIS A 10 -7.30 -2.28 -0.21
CA HIS A 10 -8.26 -2.37 0.89
C HIS A 10 -7.73 -3.07 2.14
N LEU A 11 -6.46 -2.82 2.46
CA LEU A 11 -5.88 -3.22 3.73
C LEU A 11 -6.52 -2.41 4.86
N ASP A 12 -7.03 -3.09 5.89
CA ASP A 12 -7.58 -2.42 7.09
C ASP A 12 -6.54 -1.45 7.69
N GLN A 13 -5.28 -1.88 7.74
CA GLN A 13 -4.16 -1.07 8.17
C GLN A 13 -2.90 -1.35 7.33
N LEU A 14 -2.26 -0.29 6.84
CA LEU A 14 -0.94 -0.31 6.22
C LEU A 14 0.03 0.55 7.04
N TYR A 15 1.20 -0.02 7.36
CA TYR A 15 2.28 0.69 8.05
C TYR A 15 3.54 0.68 7.17
N THR A 16 3.86 1.81 6.54
CA THR A 16 5.05 1.92 5.67
C THR A 16 6.34 2.20 6.44
N VAL A 17 6.21 2.76 7.65
CA VAL A 17 7.32 3.28 8.45
C VAL A 17 8.16 4.33 7.69
N ALA A 18 7.63 4.87 6.58
CA ALA A 18 8.31 5.85 5.76
C ALA A 18 8.46 7.18 6.53
N GLY A 19 9.51 7.91 6.21
CA GLY A 19 9.79 9.22 6.79
C GLY A 19 11.26 9.42 7.13
N PRO A 20 11.59 10.58 7.72
CA PRO A 20 12.97 11.00 7.91
C PRO A 20 13.70 10.17 8.98
N GLY A 21 14.75 9.48 8.53
CA GLY A 21 15.86 8.99 9.34
C GLY A 21 15.53 8.01 10.48
N PRO A 22 16.56 7.59 11.23
CA PRO A 22 16.34 6.77 12.41
C PRO A 22 15.49 7.53 13.44
N ARG A 23 14.45 6.88 13.92
CA ARG A 23 13.59 7.40 14.99
C ARG A 23 14.14 6.94 16.34
N ALA A 24 14.26 7.85 17.28
CA ALA A 24 14.81 7.60 18.62
C ALA A 24 13.96 8.27 19.71
N GLY A 25 14.00 7.71 20.92
CA GLY A 25 13.18 8.17 22.05
C GLY A 25 11.69 8.12 21.71
N ARG A 26 10.93 9.16 22.10
CA ARG A 26 9.48 9.24 21.86
C ARG A 26 9.09 9.08 20.38
N ARG A 27 9.96 9.45 19.44
CA ARG A 27 9.70 9.32 18.00
C ARG A 27 9.65 7.86 17.52
N GLN A 28 10.14 6.90 18.30
CA GLN A 28 10.05 5.47 17.93
C GLN A 28 8.60 4.98 17.83
N GLY A 29 7.70 5.52 18.66
CA GLY A 29 6.27 5.21 18.63
C GLY A 29 5.45 6.06 17.67
N ASP A 30 6.09 7.00 16.96
CA ASP A 30 5.42 7.96 16.06
C ASP A 30 5.09 7.30 14.70
N ILE A 31 4.32 6.22 14.74
CA ILE A 31 3.91 5.43 13.57
C ILE A 31 2.40 5.58 13.41
N THR A 32 1.97 6.03 12.24
CA THR A 32 0.55 6.16 11.90
C THR A 32 0.17 5.07 10.90
N ALA A 33 -0.97 4.43 11.15
CA ALA A 33 -1.58 3.51 10.20
C ALA A 33 -2.23 4.29 9.06
N THR A 34 -1.98 3.87 7.82
CA THR A 34 -2.83 4.23 6.70
C THR A 34 -4.04 3.29 6.69
N GLY A 35 -5.23 3.81 6.95
CA GLY A 35 -6.48 3.07 6.74
C GLY A 35 -6.83 2.99 5.27
N ASP A 36 -7.55 1.92 4.87
CA ASP A 36 -7.80 1.60 3.46
C ASP A 36 -6.51 1.66 2.63
N GLY A 37 -5.50 0.93 3.10
CA GLY A 37 -4.16 0.97 2.56
C GLY A 37 -4.00 0.10 1.32
N ALA A 38 -3.03 0.46 0.47
CA ALA A 38 -2.63 -0.33 -0.68
C ALA A 38 -1.13 -0.29 -0.95
N VAL A 39 -0.63 -1.32 -1.63
CA VAL A 39 0.75 -1.41 -2.12
C VAL A 39 0.76 -2.01 -3.52
N ALA A 40 1.57 -1.42 -4.41
CA ALA A 40 1.75 -1.91 -5.78
C ALA A 40 3.22 -2.18 -6.09
N CYS A 41 3.52 -3.26 -6.82
CA CYS A 41 4.86 -3.56 -7.30
C CYS A 41 4.89 -3.98 -8.77
N ASP A 42 6.07 -3.86 -9.39
CA ASP A 42 6.34 -4.37 -10.73
C ASP A 42 6.71 -5.87 -10.73
N ALA A 43 6.90 -6.43 -11.93
CA ALA A 43 7.16 -7.86 -12.10
C ALA A 43 8.50 -8.34 -11.49
N ASN A 44 9.38 -7.41 -11.13
CA ASN A 44 10.65 -7.70 -10.46
C ASN A 44 10.54 -7.51 -8.94
N GLY A 45 9.34 -7.20 -8.42
CA GLY A 45 9.08 -6.95 -7.01
C GLY A 45 9.45 -5.55 -6.53
N VAL A 46 9.71 -4.59 -7.44
CA VAL A 46 10.02 -3.21 -7.04
C VAL A 46 8.73 -2.49 -6.65
N ILE A 47 8.67 -1.94 -5.44
CA ILE A 47 7.54 -1.12 -4.98
C ILE A 47 7.43 0.13 -5.87
N LEU A 48 6.25 0.31 -6.48
CA LEU A 48 5.92 1.45 -7.32
C LEU A 48 5.20 2.53 -6.51
N ALA A 49 4.28 2.12 -5.64
CA ALA A 49 3.50 3.01 -4.79
C ALA A 49 3.04 2.28 -3.51
N ALA A 50 2.89 3.05 -2.43
CA ALA A 50 2.34 2.61 -1.15
C ALA A 50 1.60 3.79 -0.51
N GLY A 51 0.34 3.61 -0.09
CA GLY A 51 -0.51 4.71 0.36
C GLY A 51 -1.93 4.25 0.62
N THR A 52 -2.90 5.16 0.47
CA THR A 52 -4.32 4.77 0.42
C THR A 52 -4.60 4.02 -0.88
N THR A 53 -5.66 3.21 -0.91
CA THR A 53 -6.12 2.52 -2.13
C THR A 53 -6.34 3.51 -3.27
N ALA A 54 -6.99 4.64 -2.99
CA ALA A 54 -7.23 5.69 -3.97
C ALA A 54 -5.93 6.28 -4.53
N ASP A 55 -4.97 6.63 -3.66
CA ASP A 55 -3.69 7.22 -4.09
C ASP A 55 -2.86 6.24 -4.91
N VAL A 56 -2.87 4.96 -4.57
CA VAL A 56 -2.14 3.93 -5.31
C VAL A 56 -2.74 3.73 -6.70
N HIS A 57 -4.07 3.62 -6.82
CA HIS A 57 -4.75 3.57 -8.13
C HIS A 57 -4.44 4.80 -8.98
N ALA A 58 -4.38 5.99 -8.36
CA ALA A 58 -3.99 7.23 -9.04
C ALA A 58 -2.50 7.30 -9.39
N SER A 59 -1.66 6.35 -8.97
CA SER A 59 -0.20 6.39 -9.14
C SER A 59 0.36 5.31 -10.08
N VAL A 60 -0.42 4.28 -10.40
CA VAL A 60 0.02 3.15 -11.23
C VAL A 60 -1.01 2.82 -12.31
N ASP A 61 -0.54 2.23 -13.41
CA ASP A 61 -1.44 1.62 -14.39
C ASP A 61 -1.67 0.16 -14.01
N THR A 62 -2.93 -0.29 -14.09
CA THR A 62 -3.32 -1.70 -13.97
C THR A 62 -3.96 -2.17 -15.27
N ASP A 63 -3.75 -3.43 -15.64
CA ASP A 63 -4.40 -4.06 -16.79
C ASP A 63 -4.87 -5.48 -16.43
N ASP A 64 -5.41 -6.21 -17.41
CA ASP A 64 -5.92 -7.57 -17.22
C ASP A 64 -4.86 -8.59 -16.77
N ARG A 65 -3.58 -8.21 -16.75
CA ARG A 65 -2.46 -9.05 -16.27
C ARG A 65 -2.02 -8.68 -14.86
N THR A 66 -2.52 -7.58 -14.30
CA THR A 66 -2.25 -7.20 -12.92
C THR A 66 -2.99 -8.14 -11.97
N ILE A 67 -2.25 -8.77 -11.06
CA ILE A 67 -2.87 -9.53 -9.97
C ILE A 67 -3.37 -8.52 -8.94
N ILE A 68 -4.67 -8.53 -8.67
CA ILE A 68 -5.29 -7.67 -7.65
C ILE A 68 -5.74 -8.55 -6.49
N VAL A 69 -5.23 -8.25 -5.30
CA VAL A 69 -5.60 -8.91 -4.04
C VAL A 69 -6.39 -7.92 -3.20
N ASN A 70 -7.67 -8.24 -2.96
CA ASN A 70 -8.54 -7.41 -2.15
C ASN A 70 -8.45 -7.85 -0.67
N GLY A 71 -7.97 -6.95 0.19
CA GLY A 71 -7.84 -7.14 1.63
C GLY A 71 -9.11 -6.91 2.43
N PHE A 72 -10.19 -6.44 1.80
CA PHE A 72 -11.47 -6.24 2.46
C PHE A 72 -12.03 -7.58 2.95
N ARG A 73 -12.29 -7.65 4.26
CA ARG A 73 -13.05 -8.74 4.85
C ARG A 73 -14.39 -8.19 5.31
N PRO A 74 -15.53 -8.61 4.72
CA PRO A 74 -16.83 -8.21 5.23
C PRO A 74 -16.95 -8.70 6.68
N ARG A 75 -17.17 -7.78 7.62
CA ARG A 75 -17.52 -8.15 8.99
C ARG A 75 -18.92 -8.76 8.93
N GLY A 76 -19.06 -9.99 9.45
CA GLY A 76 -20.32 -10.72 9.42
C GLY A 76 -21.47 -9.89 10.00
N SER A 77 -22.62 -9.98 9.33
CA SER A 77 -23.93 -9.48 9.75
C SER A 77 -24.39 -10.11 11.07
#